data_AF-A0A2E8S1V0-F1
#
_entry.id   AF-A0A2E8S1V0-F1
#
_cell.length_a   1.000
_cell.length_b   1.000
_cell.length_c   1.000
_cell.angle_alpha   90.00
_cell.angle_beta   90.00
_cell.angle_gamma   90.00
#
_symmetry.space_group_name_H-M   'P 1'
#
loop_
_entity.id
_entity.type
_entity.pdbx_description
1 polymer ?
#
loop_
_entity_poly.entity_id
_entity_poly.type
_entity_poly.pdbx_seq_one_letter_code
_entity_poly.pdbx_strand_id
1 'polypeptide(L)'
;MSVAQRVRLAMLGNKGVRQMLIRDAKTIVAAAVLQSPRLTEKEVVDFAKNKSLSDGIIREIATRRDWVKNRAIKHALINNPKTPARLALRFLPDLTQKELKEIKRSKDIPGYLKTSAARLFQLREQRSS
;
A
#
# COMPACT_ATOMS: atom_id res chain seq x y z
N MET A 1 7.07 22.32 17.17
CA MET A 1 6.65 21.12 17.93
C MET A 1 7.83 20.17 18.07
N SER A 2 8.05 19.59 19.25
CA SER A 2 9.06 18.55 19.44
C SER A 2 8.67 17.25 18.71
N VAL A 3 9.64 16.35 18.51
CA VAL A 3 9.36 15.02 17.94
C VAL A 3 8.35 14.27 18.82
N ALA A 4 8.52 14.29 20.14
CA ALA A 4 7.60 13.64 21.08
C ALA A 4 6.16 14.18 20.99
N GLN A 5 6.00 15.51 20.87
CA GLN A 5 4.69 16.14 20.67
C GLN A 5 4.05 15.69 19.35
N ARG A 6 4.82 15.62 18.27
CA ARG A 6 4.32 15.15 16.97
C ARG A 6 3.96 13.66 16.98
N VAL A 7 4.73 12.82 17.66
CA VAL A 7 4.39 11.39 17.85
C VAL A 7 3.07 11.23 18.59
N ARG A 8 2.90 11.95 19.71
CA ARG A 8 1.63 11.93 20.46
C ARG A 8 0.46 12.42 19.61
N LEU A 9 0.68 13.49 18.84
CA LEU A 9 -0.32 14.07 17.95
C LEU A 9 -0.66 13.13 16.77
N ALA A 10 0.31 12.39 16.23
CA ALA A 10 0.09 11.39 15.19
C ALA A 10 -0.82 10.25 15.67
N MET A 11 -0.69 9.82 16.92
CA MET A 11 -1.51 8.75 17.50
C MET A 11 -2.91 9.22 17.90
N LEU A 12 -3.03 10.40 18.53
CA LEU A 12 -4.27 10.85 19.19
C LEU A 12 -5.06 11.89 18.38
N GLY A 13 -4.43 12.51 17.39
CA GLY A 13 -5.02 13.54 16.55
C GLY A 13 -6.15 13.04 15.65
N ASN A 14 -6.80 13.99 14.99
CA ASN A 14 -7.85 13.71 14.02
C ASN A 14 -7.28 13.20 12.68
N LYS A 15 -8.17 12.87 11.73
CA LYS A 15 -7.79 12.40 10.40
C LYS A 15 -6.86 13.37 9.65
N GLY A 16 -7.13 14.67 9.70
CA GLY A 16 -6.32 15.68 9.00
C GLY A 16 -4.89 15.74 9.52
N VAL A 17 -4.72 15.64 10.84
CA VAL A 17 -3.42 15.53 11.49
C VAL A 17 -2.66 14.30 11.01
N ARG A 18 -3.31 13.13 10.95
CA ARG A 18 -2.67 11.90 10.44
C ARG A 18 -2.24 12.03 8.98
N GLN A 19 -3.10 12.59 8.14
CA GLN A 19 -2.79 12.85 6.73
C GLN A 19 -1.59 13.80 6.54
N MET A 20 -1.40 14.75 7.45
CA MET A 20 -0.24 15.63 7.46
C MET A 20 1.01 14.89 7.94
N LEU A 21 0.93 14.23 9.10
CA LEU A 21 2.09 13.66 9.80
C LEU A 21 2.60 12.35 9.18
N ILE A 22 1.84 11.67 8.32
CA ILE A 22 2.33 10.49 7.59
C ILE A 22 3.48 10.84 6.62
N ARG A 23 3.59 12.11 6.22
CA ARG A 23 4.67 12.65 5.37
C ARG A 23 5.81 13.28 6.18
N ASP A 24 5.80 13.14 7.51
CA ASP A 24 6.81 13.77 8.35
C ASP A 24 8.22 13.30 7.97
N ALA A 25 9.17 14.24 7.93
CA ALA A 25 10.57 13.96 7.61
C ALA A 25 11.20 12.97 8.60
N LYS A 26 10.70 12.91 9.84
CA LYS A 26 11.15 11.94 10.85
C LYS A 26 10.29 10.68 10.75
N THR A 27 10.91 9.58 10.32
CA THR A 27 10.25 8.28 10.14
C THR A 27 9.51 7.81 11.40
N ILE A 28 10.02 8.11 12.60
CA ILE A 28 9.35 7.76 13.86
C ILE A 28 7.98 8.43 14.01
N VAL A 29 7.82 9.66 13.51
CA VAL A 29 6.52 10.38 13.55
C VAL A 29 5.58 9.79 12.51
N ALA A 30 6.05 9.55 11.30
CA ALA A 30 5.26 8.93 10.24
C ALA A 30 4.80 7.51 10.62
N ALA A 31 5.68 6.71 11.23
CA ALA A 31 5.34 5.38 11.72
C ALA A 31 4.32 5.44 12.87
N ALA A 32 4.40 6.45 13.75
CA ALA A 32 3.41 6.64 14.81
C ALA A 32 1.99 6.89 14.27
N VAL A 33 1.84 7.47 13.08
CA VAL A 33 0.52 7.59 12.42
C VAL A 33 -0.08 6.21 12.15
N LEU A 34 0.74 5.26 11.70
CA LEU A 34 0.33 3.89 11.44
C LEU A 34 -0.05 3.12 12.71
N GLN A 35 0.34 3.61 13.90
CA GLN A 35 0.00 3.04 15.20
C GLN A 35 -1.25 3.69 15.83
N SER A 36 -1.87 4.69 15.18
CA SER A 36 -3.05 5.34 15.74
C SER A 36 -4.21 4.35 15.86
N PRO A 37 -4.85 4.22 17.04
CA PRO A 37 -6.02 3.36 17.22
C PRO A 37 -7.26 3.87 16.45
N ARG A 38 -7.22 5.12 15.98
CA ARG A 38 -8.29 5.75 15.19
C ARG A 38 -8.03 5.67 13.68
N LEU A 39 -6.98 4.97 13.26
CA LEU A 39 -6.63 4.82 11.86
C LEU A 39 -7.60 3.86 11.17
N THR A 40 -8.18 4.29 10.06
CA THR A 40 -9.14 3.49 9.30
C THR A 40 -8.49 2.81 8.09
N GLU A 41 -9.06 1.71 7.62
CA GLU A 41 -8.57 1.04 6.40
C GLU A 41 -8.61 1.95 5.17
N LYS A 42 -9.60 2.85 5.09
CA LYS A 42 -9.68 3.86 4.02
C LYS A 42 -8.44 4.75 3.98
N GLU A 43 -8.01 5.24 5.15
CA GLU A 43 -6.78 6.03 5.25
C GLU A 43 -5.55 5.19 4.88
N VAL A 44 -5.50 3.91 5.27
CA VAL A 44 -4.40 3.02 4.89
C VAL A 44 -4.34 2.82 3.38
N VAL A 45 -5.48 2.68 2.69
CA VAL A 45 -5.53 2.64 1.22
C VAL A 45 -4.97 3.93 0.62
N ASP A 46 -5.36 5.09 1.13
CA ASP A 46 -4.87 6.39 0.66
C ASP A 46 -3.35 6.52 0.87
N PHE A 47 -2.83 6.07 2.01
CA PHE A 47 -1.39 6.05 2.29
C PHE A 47 -0.66 5.06 1.39
N ALA A 48 -1.19 3.87 1.17
CA ALA A 48 -0.62 2.86 0.29
C ALA A 48 -0.52 3.35 -1.18
N LYS A 49 -1.47 4.17 -1.64
CA LYS A 49 -1.42 4.80 -2.98
C LYS A 49 -0.40 5.94 -3.09
N ASN A 50 0.02 6.51 -1.96
CA ASN A 50 0.78 7.74 -1.95
C ASN A 50 2.27 7.49 -2.25
N LYS A 51 2.68 7.83 -3.49
CA LYS A 51 4.07 7.71 -3.98
C LYS A 51 5.06 8.62 -3.25
N SER A 52 4.60 9.66 -2.53
CA SER A 52 5.46 10.57 -1.76
C SER A 52 5.96 9.99 -0.43
N LEU A 53 5.30 8.96 0.11
CA LEU A 53 5.72 8.35 1.37
C LEU A 53 7.05 7.61 1.22
N SER A 54 7.81 7.47 2.31
CA SER A 54 9.08 6.73 2.28
C SER A 54 8.86 5.24 2.09
N ASP A 55 9.85 4.55 1.53
CA ASP A 55 9.84 3.09 1.33
C ASP A 55 9.63 2.33 2.64
N GLY A 56 10.15 2.85 3.77
CA GLY A 56 9.94 2.28 5.09
C GLY A 56 8.46 2.24 5.49
N ILE A 57 7.73 3.33 5.25
CA ILE A 57 6.30 3.43 5.57
C ILE A 57 5.47 2.52 4.65
N ILE A 58 5.77 2.50 3.36
CA ILE A 58 5.09 1.61 2.41
C ILE A 58 5.35 0.14 2.76
N ARG A 59 6.58 -0.21 3.14
CA ARG A 59 6.93 -1.56 3.63
C ARG A 59 6.20 -1.92 4.92
N GLU A 60 6.08 -1.00 5.86
CA GLU A 60 5.34 -1.24 7.10
C GLU A 60 3.86 -1.54 6.80
N ILE A 61 3.23 -0.77 5.90
CA ILE A 61 1.86 -1.05 5.43
C ILE A 61 1.79 -2.44 4.79
N ALA A 62 2.73 -2.77 3.91
CA ALA A 62 2.75 -4.02 3.15
C ALA A 62 3.07 -5.28 3.98
N THR A 63 3.56 -5.13 5.21
CA THR A 63 3.92 -6.26 6.08
C THR A 63 2.89 -6.54 7.17
N ARG A 64 1.95 -5.61 7.41
CA ARG A 64 0.88 -5.77 8.40
C ARG A 64 -0.22 -6.68 7.89
N ARG A 65 -0.34 -7.86 8.52
CA ARG A 65 -1.27 -8.93 8.16
C ARG A 65 -2.72 -8.48 8.12
N ASP A 66 -3.14 -7.62 9.04
CA ASP A 66 -4.54 -7.18 9.10
C ASP A 66 -4.92 -6.29 7.93
N TRP A 67 -3.99 -5.47 7.45
CA TRP A 67 -4.23 -4.61 6.29
C TRP A 67 -4.11 -5.36 4.97
N VAL A 68 -3.13 -6.25 4.84
CA VAL A 68 -3.00 -7.07 3.64
C VAL A 68 -4.01 -8.22 3.59
N LYS A 69 -5.05 -8.26 4.44
CA LYS A 69 -6.27 -9.03 4.15
C LYS A 69 -7.20 -8.26 3.23
N ASN A 70 -7.19 -6.93 3.32
CA ASN A 70 -8.02 -6.06 2.49
C ASN A 70 -7.43 -5.97 1.08
N ARG A 71 -8.24 -6.36 0.09
CA ARG A 71 -7.84 -6.37 -1.32
C ARG A 71 -7.61 -4.98 -1.91
N ALA A 72 -8.31 -3.94 -1.45
CA ALA A 72 -8.07 -2.57 -1.87
C ALA A 72 -6.68 -2.08 -1.43
N ILE A 73 -6.22 -2.50 -0.24
CA ILE A 73 -4.86 -2.20 0.25
C ILE A 73 -3.83 -2.95 -0.60
N LYS A 74 -4.03 -4.25 -0.88
CA LYS A 74 -3.16 -5.02 -1.79
C LYS A 74 -3.05 -4.34 -3.16
N HIS A 75 -4.18 -3.99 -3.76
CA HIS A 75 -4.21 -3.33 -5.06
C HIS A 75 -3.47 -1.99 -5.04
N ALA A 76 -3.68 -1.16 -4.01
CA ALA A 76 -2.94 0.09 -3.83
C ALA A 76 -1.42 -0.13 -3.73
N LEU A 77 -0.99 -1.13 -2.94
CA LEU A 77 0.42 -1.47 -2.77
C LEU A 77 1.06 -1.97 -4.09
N ILE A 78 0.39 -2.84 -4.85
CA ILE A 78 0.91 -3.32 -6.14
C ILE A 78 1.15 -2.16 -7.13
N ASN A 79 0.29 -1.14 -7.09
CA ASN A 79 0.41 0.05 -7.93
C ASN A 79 1.43 1.09 -7.40
N ASN A 80 2.00 0.89 -6.21
CA ASN A 80 2.99 1.80 -5.64
C ASN A 80 4.42 1.31 -5.94
N PRO A 81 5.27 2.12 -6.62
CA PRO A 81 6.62 1.72 -7.00
C PRO A 81 7.56 1.47 -5.81
N LYS A 82 7.24 2.01 -4.62
CA LYS A 82 8.01 1.81 -3.38
C LYS A 82 7.62 0.53 -2.63
N THR A 83 6.64 -0.21 -3.12
CA THR A 83 6.30 -1.51 -2.57
C THR A 83 7.41 -2.52 -2.93
N PRO A 84 7.98 -3.24 -1.95
CA PRO A 84 8.98 -4.26 -2.23
C PRO A 84 8.48 -5.31 -3.23
N ALA A 85 9.28 -5.58 -4.27
CA ALA A 85 8.91 -6.48 -5.38
C ALA A 85 8.35 -7.83 -4.93
N ARG A 86 8.99 -8.44 -3.92
CA ARG A 86 8.57 -9.73 -3.34
C ARG A 86 7.15 -9.67 -2.75
N LEU A 87 6.79 -8.56 -2.09
CA LEU A 87 5.46 -8.40 -1.50
C LEU A 87 4.42 -8.11 -2.59
N ALA A 88 4.74 -7.24 -3.54
CA ALA A 88 3.84 -6.95 -4.67
C ALA A 88 3.49 -8.22 -5.47
N LEU A 89 4.49 -9.05 -5.79
CA LEU A 89 4.27 -10.34 -6.46
C LEU A 89 3.39 -11.29 -5.65
N ARG A 90 3.56 -11.33 -4.32
CA ARG A 90 2.75 -12.15 -3.42
C ARG A 90 1.28 -11.72 -3.39
N PHE A 91 0.99 -10.45 -3.63
CA PHE A 91 -0.38 -9.92 -3.63
C PHE A 91 -1.11 -10.09 -4.98
N LEU A 92 -0.40 -10.29 -6.09
CA LEU A 92 -1.00 -10.44 -7.42
C LEU A 92 -2.08 -11.53 -7.52
N PRO A 93 -1.91 -12.73 -6.92
CA PRO A 93 -2.94 -13.77 -6.96
C PRO A 93 -4.27 -13.36 -6.32
N ASP A 94 -4.28 -12.36 -5.44
CA ASP A 94 -5.50 -11.91 -4.77
C ASP A 94 -6.36 -10.96 -5.63
N LEU A 95 -5.81 -10.45 -6.73
CA LEU A 95 -6.51 -9.52 -7.62
C LEU A 95 -7.61 -10.21 -8.44
N THR A 96 -8.63 -9.49 -8.91
CA THR A 96 -9.55 -10.01 -9.93
C THR A 96 -8.88 -10.09 -11.29
N GLN A 97 -9.51 -10.82 -12.20
CA GLN A 97 -9.19 -10.80 -13.62
C GLN A 97 -9.23 -9.38 -14.21
N LYS A 98 -10.20 -8.54 -13.80
CA LYS A 98 -10.27 -7.12 -14.21
C LYS A 98 -9.04 -6.34 -13.73
N GLU A 99 -8.68 -6.44 -12.46
CA GLU A 99 -7.50 -5.76 -11.90
C GLU A 99 -6.21 -6.26 -12.56
N LEU A 100 -6.04 -7.57 -12.76
CA LEU A 100 -4.88 -8.11 -13.50
C LEU A 100 -4.78 -7.55 -14.93
N LYS A 101 -5.92 -7.32 -15.60
CA LYS A 101 -5.99 -6.68 -16.91
C LYS A 101 -5.58 -5.20 -16.85
N GLU A 102 -5.84 -4.51 -15.76
CA GLU A 102 -5.39 -3.12 -15.53
C GLU A 102 -3.88 -3.08 -15.26
N ILE A 103 -3.37 -3.94 -14.37
CA ILE A 103 -1.94 -4.04 -14.04
C ILE A 103 -1.09 -4.31 -15.28
N LYS A 104 -1.48 -5.26 -16.13
CA LYS A 104 -0.72 -5.59 -17.34
C LYS A 104 -0.64 -4.45 -18.36
N ARG A 105 -1.60 -3.51 -18.33
CA ARG A 105 -1.69 -2.36 -19.25
C ARG A 105 -1.07 -1.08 -18.68
N SER A 106 -0.88 -0.99 -17.36
CA SER A 106 -0.44 0.23 -16.69
C SER A 106 1.01 0.60 -17.02
N LYS A 107 1.29 1.80 -17.52
CA LYS A 107 2.68 2.21 -17.84
C LYS A 107 3.55 2.41 -16.59
N ASP A 108 2.95 2.76 -15.47
CA ASP A 108 3.60 3.09 -14.19
C ASP A 108 4.16 1.88 -13.43
N ILE A 109 3.83 0.66 -13.86
CA ILE A 109 4.18 -0.57 -13.15
C ILE A 109 5.45 -1.20 -13.74
N PRO A 110 6.39 -1.66 -12.90
CA PRO A 110 7.57 -2.39 -13.34
C PRO A 110 7.28 -3.58 -14.25
N GLY A 111 8.15 -3.83 -15.23
CA GLY A 111 7.99 -4.91 -16.21
C GLY A 111 7.78 -6.29 -15.60
N TYR A 112 8.50 -6.62 -14.52
CA TYR A 112 8.36 -7.92 -13.86
C TYR A 112 6.94 -8.17 -13.31
N LEU A 113 6.29 -7.14 -12.72
CA LEU A 113 4.90 -7.25 -12.24
C LEU A 113 3.92 -7.42 -13.40
N LYS A 114 4.15 -6.73 -14.53
CA LYS A 114 3.32 -6.89 -15.74
C LYS A 114 3.39 -8.30 -16.28
N THR A 115 4.59 -8.85 -16.41
CA THR A 115 4.80 -10.22 -16.91
C THR A 115 4.12 -11.24 -16.00
N SER A 116 4.29 -11.11 -14.67
CA SER A 116 3.62 -12.00 -13.72
C SER A 116 2.09 -11.85 -13.75
N ALA A 117 1.57 -10.62 -13.84
CA ALA A 117 0.14 -10.37 -13.94
C ALA A 117 -0.46 -10.93 -15.25
N ALA A 118 0.24 -10.77 -16.37
CA ALA A 118 -0.17 -11.31 -17.67
C ALA A 118 -0.24 -12.85 -17.66
N ARG A 119 0.78 -13.51 -17.08
CA ARG A 119 0.80 -14.97 -16.92
C ARG A 119 -0.37 -15.48 -16.07
N LEU A 120 -0.63 -14.82 -14.93
CA LEU A 120 -1.75 -15.17 -14.06
C LEU A 120 -3.11 -14.93 -14.73
N PHE A 121 -3.23 -13.86 -15.52
CA PHE A 121 -4.45 -13.55 -16.27
C PHE A 121 -4.76 -14.64 -17.30
N GLN A 122 -3.77 -15.03 -18.11
CA GLN A 122 -3.92 -16.09 -19.12
C GLN A 122 -4.28 -17.45 -18.49
N LEU A 123 -3.60 -17.82 -17.40
CA LEU A 123 -3.90 -19.06 -16.67
C LEU A 123 -5.35 -19.11 -16.16
N ARG A 124 -5.93 -17.96 -15.81
CA ARG A 124 -7.33 -17.87 -15.38
C ARG A 124 -8.31 -17.93 -16.55
N GLU A 125 -8.01 -17.29 -17.68
CA GLU A 125 -8.85 -17.39 -18.88
C GLU A 125 -8.96 -18.84 -19.38
N GLN A 126 -7.85 -19.57 -19.39
CA GLN A 126 -7.84 -20.98 -19.81
C GLN A 126 -8.65 -21.92 -18.90
N ARG A 127 -8.86 -21.55 -17.62
CA ARG A 127 -9.67 -22.34 -16.68
C ARG A 127 -11.16 -22.03 -16.74
N SER A 128 -11.52 -20.89 -17.34
CA SER A 128 -12.90 -20.43 -17.48
C SER A 128 -13.48 -20.69 -18.86
N SER A 129 -12.69 -21.26 -19.78
CA SER A 129 -13.08 -21.73 -21.11
C SER A 129 -13.20 -23.25 -21.10
#